data_AF-A0A136KYT6-F1
#
_entry.id   AF-A0A136KYT6-F1
#
_cell.length_a   1.000
_cell.length_b   1.000
_cell.length_c   1.000
_cell.angle_alpha   90.00
_cell.angle_beta   90.00
_cell.angle_gamma   90.00
#
_symmetry.space_group_name_H-M   'P 1'
#
loop_
_entity.id
_entity.type
_entity.pdbx_description
1 polymer ?
#
loop_
_entity_poly.entity_id
_entity_poly.type
_entity_poly.pdbx_seq_one_letter_code
_entity_poly.pdbx_strand_id
1 'polypeptide(L)'
;MPKTPDLTKVKMTFYPMAGSVNSQFENLLTTLSWINSNVPTPNEVYEWLREKYKLSHYFARDIYTVLFISSGLVTIKNGKCILTTSGIVVLQTSSPSILLEVFEKSFAGVAGLLEVLRSNANIKSNELINIWFELVKHRFPKMQGWSRKTLGNQSRHRIDWLRTMGFIKVENGLHSLTESGWIFVLQHPPELIAIQKHEINKQEKIITKVIQDSFQPFDSSEKILTLRQSVARDRAFRTIVVSQYDYFCAVCNLKLSNTSGSYLAEAAHIIPKSNQGSDDPRNGICLCRNCHWAFDEGIISVKSESRTILTASYLKKAEPRKTPQSYIKFNGKKIRNANDSNFSPSNIALEWHNEKIFLG
;
A
#
# COMPACT_ATOMS: atom_id res chain seq x y z
N MET A 1 24.35 2.35 -21.43
CA MET A 1 23.02 2.92 -21.09
C MET A 1 22.61 2.39 -19.72
N PRO A 2 22.26 3.24 -18.73
CA PRO A 2 21.68 2.73 -17.50
C PRO A 2 20.32 2.09 -17.84
N LYS A 3 20.12 0.85 -17.41
CA LYS A 3 18.82 0.17 -17.52
C LYS A 3 17.76 1.07 -16.90
N THR A 4 16.62 1.24 -17.58
CA THR A 4 15.45 1.93 -17.04
C THR A 4 15.17 1.37 -15.64
N PRO A 5 15.06 2.22 -14.59
CA PRO A 5 14.86 1.72 -13.25
C PRO A 5 13.55 0.94 -13.18
N ASP A 6 13.62 -0.27 -12.64
CA ASP A 6 12.43 -1.00 -12.23
C ASP A 6 11.82 -0.29 -11.01
N LEU A 7 10.82 0.56 -11.26
CA LEU A 7 10.09 1.32 -10.25
C LEU A 7 9.29 0.43 -9.29
N THR A 8 9.16 -0.88 -9.59
CA THR A 8 8.52 -1.85 -8.67
C THR A 8 9.48 -2.36 -7.59
N LYS A 9 10.78 -2.08 -7.72
CA LYS A 9 11.81 -2.62 -6.84
C LYS A 9 12.24 -1.60 -5.78
N VAL A 10 11.78 -1.83 -4.55
CA VAL A 10 12.22 -1.07 -3.36
C VAL A 10 13.74 -1.17 -3.20
N LYS A 11 14.39 -0.01 -3.10
CA LYS A 11 15.84 0.14 -2.86
C LYS A 11 16.13 0.07 -1.36
N MET A 12 17.22 -0.60 -1.01
CA MET A 12 17.64 -0.71 0.38
C MET A 12 18.51 0.48 0.78
N THR A 13 19.31 1.00 -0.16
CA THR A 13 20.18 2.15 0.07
C THR A 13 19.49 3.46 -0.26
N PHE A 14 19.82 4.47 0.54
CA PHE A 14 19.32 5.83 0.53
C PHE A 14 20.53 6.76 0.62
N TYR A 15 20.49 7.87 -0.12
CA TYR A 15 21.66 8.74 -0.32
C TYR A 15 21.36 10.17 0.17
N PRO A 16 22.40 10.92 0.57
CA PRO A 16 22.22 12.29 1.01
C PRO A 16 21.87 13.23 -0.15
N MET A 17 21.27 14.36 0.18
CA MET A 17 20.91 15.41 -0.76
C MET A 17 22.01 16.45 -0.94
N ALA A 18 21.83 17.27 -1.98
CA ALA A 18 22.60 18.49 -2.15
C ALA A 18 22.27 19.51 -1.06
N GLY A 19 23.30 20.02 -0.39
CA GLY A 19 23.18 21.07 0.63
C GLY A 19 23.03 20.56 2.07
N SER A 20 22.84 21.51 2.99
CA SER A 20 22.63 21.26 4.42
C SER A 20 21.19 20.87 4.71
N VAL A 21 20.92 20.20 5.84
CA VAL A 21 19.58 19.77 6.28
C VAL A 21 18.50 20.87 6.17
N ASN A 22 18.87 22.14 6.31
CA ASN A 22 17.92 23.26 6.22
C ASN A 22 17.61 23.72 4.78
N SER A 23 18.35 23.23 3.79
CA SER A 23 18.25 23.64 2.37
C SER A 23 17.94 22.48 1.42
N GLN A 24 18.00 21.25 1.91
CA GLN A 24 17.90 20.05 1.10
C GLN A 24 16.56 19.95 0.35
N PHE A 25 15.43 20.22 1.00
CA PHE A 25 14.11 20.17 0.34
C PHE A 25 13.97 21.26 -0.73
N GLU A 26 14.36 22.49 -0.42
CA GLU A 26 14.37 23.59 -1.40
C GLU A 26 15.30 23.31 -2.59
N ASN A 27 16.45 22.67 -2.34
CA ASN A 27 17.36 22.24 -3.39
C ASN A 27 16.75 21.15 -4.28
N LEU A 28 15.97 20.22 -3.69
CA LEU A 28 15.20 19.24 -4.46
C LEU A 28 14.23 19.95 -5.41
N LEU A 29 13.41 20.87 -4.87
CA LEU A 29 12.40 21.59 -5.64
C LEU A 29 13.04 22.45 -6.73
N THR A 30 14.14 23.14 -6.41
CA THR A 30 14.93 23.90 -7.37
C THR A 30 15.42 23.02 -8.52
N THR A 31 15.92 21.83 -8.20
CA THR A 31 16.38 20.87 -9.22
C THR A 31 15.21 20.38 -10.09
N LEU A 32 14.07 20.00 -9.49
CA LEU A 32 12.89 19.57 -10.22
C LEU A 32 12.37 20.67 -11.16
N SER A 33 12.31 21.91 -10.67
CA SER A 33 11.91 23.09 -11.43
C SER A 33 12.82 23.34 -12.63
N TRP A 34 14.14 23.23 -12.42
CA TRP A 34 15.12 23.38 -13.49
C TRP A 34 14.98 22.27 -14.55
N ILE A 35 14.84 21.01 -14.14
CA ILE A 35 14.61 19.89 -15.07
C ILE A 35 13.32 20.11 -15.86
N ASN A 36 12.23 20.52 -15.19
CA ASN A 36 10.94 20.76 -15.83
C ASN A 36 11.00 21.87 -16.88
N SER A 37 11.78 22.92 -16.63
CA SER A 37 11.89 24.08 -17.50
C SER A 37 12.83 23.87 -18.68
N ASN A 38 13.88 23.06 -18.51
CA ASN A 38 14.96 22.95 -19.51
C ASN A 38 14.93 21.63 -20.30
N VAL A 39 14.21 20.61 -19.82
CA VAL A 39 14.15 19.27 -20.42
C VAL A 39 15.55 18.75 -20.79
N PRO A 40 16.48 18.71 -19.81
CA PRO A 40 17.90 18.42 -20.04
C PRO A 40 18.15 16.95 -20.38
N THR A 41 19.30 16.64 -20.96
CA THR A 41 19.86 15.29 -21.01
C THR A 41 20.32 14.84 -19.62
N PRO A 42 20.48 13.52 -19.37
CA PRO A 42 21.09 13.00 -18.14
C PRO A 42 22.43 13.64 -17.76
N ASN A 43 23.29 13.93 -18.75
CA ASN A 43 24.59 14.53 -18.49
C ASN A 43 24.48 15.99 -18.07
N GLU A 44 23.56 16.74 -18.67
CA GLU A 44 23.30 18.13 -18.29
C GLU A 44 22.74 18.23 -16.86
N VAL A 45 21.84 17.31 -16.43
CA VAL A 45 21.39 17.25 -15.03
C VAL A 45 22.56 17.01 -14.08
N TYR A 46 23.42 16.05 -14.44
CA TYR A 46 24.59 15.70 -13.66
C TYR A 46 25.54 16.88 -13.48
N GLU A 47 25.93 17.56 -14.56
CA GLU A 47 26.84 18.71 -14.49
C GLU A 47 26.20 19.88 -13.76
N TRP A 48 24.92 20.16 -14.00
CA TRP A 48 24.20 21.22 -13.30
C TRP A 48 24.20 21.01 -11.78
N LEU A 49 23.93 19.77 -11.31
CA LEU A 49 23.99 19.43 -9.89
C LEU A 49 25.37 19.67 -9.29
N ARG A 50 26.44 19.31 -10.03
CA ARG A 50 27.82 19.53 -9.59
C ARG A 50 28.14 21.01 -9.46
N GLU A 51 27.82 21.80 -10.47
CA GLU A 51 28.17 23.21 -10.53
C GLU A 51 27.36 24.05 -9.53
N LYS A 52 26.05 23.79 -9.45
CA LYS A 52 25.10 24.51 -8.59
C LYS A 52 25.38 24.28 -7.12
N TYR A 53 25.67 23.04 -6.73
CA TYR A 53 25.81 22.65 -5.32
C TYR A 53 27.25 22.26 -4.93
N LYS A 54 28.22 22.50 -5.81
CA LYS A 54 29.66 22.21 -5.61
C LYS A 54 29.92 20.76 -5.18
N LEU A 55 29.23 19.82 -5.83
CA LEU A 55 29.29 18.41 -5.49
C LEU A 55 30.45 17.69 -6.19
N SER A 56 31.01 16.69 -5.52
CA SER A 56 31.93 15.76 -6.16
C SER A 56 31.24 14.93 -7.24
N HIS A 57 32.02 14.40 -8.18
CA HIS A 57 31.51 13.59 -9.28
C HIS A 57 30.65 12.41 -8.80
N TYR A 58 31.10 11.69 -7.76
CA TYR A 58 30.35 10.56 -7.22
C TYR A 58 29.04 10.98 -6.57
N PHE A 59 29.04 12.12 -5.87
CA PHE A 59 27.88 12.54 -5.11
C PHE A 59 26.76 13.08 -6.01
N ALA A 60 27.09 13.88 -7.03
CA ALA A 60 26.12 14.31 -8.03
C ALA A 60 25.50 13.13 -8.79
N ARG A 61 26.31 12.10 -9.12
CA ARG A 61 25.83 10.88 -9.77
C ARG A 61 24.83 10.15 -8.89
N ASP A 62 25.14 9.96 -7.61
CA ASP A 62 24.29 9.20 -6.69
C ASP A 62 22.97 9.94 -6.42
N ILE A 63 23.01 11.28 -6.28
CA ILE A 63 21.80 12.11 -6.22
C ILE A 63 20.97 11.93 -7.50
N TYR A 64 21.55 12.12 -8.68
CA TYR A 64 20.82 11.97 -9.94
C TYR A 64 20.18 10.57 -10.08
N THR A 65 21.00 9.52 -9.97
CA THR A 65 20.58 8.14 -10.27
C THR A 65 19.66 7.55 -9.21
N VAL A 66 19.87 7.88 -7.93
CA VAL A 66 19.10 7.29 -6.84
C VAL A 66 17.94 8.21 -6.47
N LEU A 67 18.23 9.48 -6.17
CA LEU A 67 17.21 10.38 -5.65
C LEU A 67 16.19 10.80 -6.70
N PHE A 68 16.59 11.14 -7.92
CA PHE A 68 15.65 11.61 -8.93
C PHE A 68 15.09 10.47 -9.78
N ILE A 69 15.98 9.61 -10.26
CA ILE A 69 15.62 8.53 -11.19
C ILE A 69 15.04 7.31 -10.45
N SER A 70 15.70 6.80 -9.41
CA SER A 70 15.21 5.59 -8.71
C SER A 70 14.00 5.84 -7.81
N SER A 71 13.78 7.07 -7.33
CA SER A 71 12.54 7.43 -6.63
C SER A 71 11.33 7.59 -7.56
N GLY A 72 11.57 7.60 -8.87
CA GLY A 72 10.54 7.87 -9.85
C GLY A 72 10.07 9.32 -9.91
N LEU A 73 10.80 10.29 -9.36
CA LEU A 73 10.50 11.72 -9.56
C LEU A 73 10.79 12.19 -10.99
N VAL A 74 11.83 11.61 -11.61
CA VAL A 74 12.29 11.93 -12.97
C VAL A 74 12.37 10.64 -13.78
N THR A 75 11.99 10.72 -15.06
CA THR A 75 12.17 9.64 -16.03
C THR A 75 12.90 10.14 -17.27
N ILE A 76 13.41 9.21 -18.08
CA ILE A 76 14.10 9.52 -19.33
C ILE A 76 13.18 9.14 -20.50
N LYS A 77 12.84 10.11 -21.33
CA LYS A 77 12.06 9.92 -22.57
C LYS A 77 12.81 10.55 -23.73
N ASN A 78 13.05 9.78 -24.79
CA ASN A 78 13.79 10.24 -25.97
C ASN A 78 15.13 10.91 -25.63
N GLY A 79 15.88 10.32 -24.67
CA GLY A 79 17.19 10.84 -24.25
C GLY A 79 17.14 12.09 -23.34
N LYS A 80 15.95 12.58 -22.99
CA LYS A 80 15.76 13.76 -22.12
C LYS A 80 15.12 13.38 -20.80
N CYS A 81 15.53 14.05 -19.74
CA CYS A 81 14.96 13.96 -18.40
C CYS A 81 13.69 14.82 -18.33
N ILE A 82 12.60 14.19 -17.93
CA ILE A 82 11.31 14.85 -17.69
C ILE A 82 10.76 14.43 -16.33
N LEU A 83 9.97 15.30 -15.71
CA LEU A 83 9.29 14.95 -14.47
C LEU A 83 8.21 13.88 -14.73
N THR A 84 8.09 12.93 -13.82
CA THR A 84 6.93 12.04 -13.79
C THR A 84 5.74 12.75 -13.16
N THR A 85 4.56 12.12 -13.15
CA THR A 85 3.41 12.62 -12.38
C THR A 85 3.79 12.88 -10.91
N SER A 86 4.54 11.97 -10.27
CA SER A 86 5.00 12.16 -8.90
C SER A 86 5.94 13.35 -8.77
N GLY A 87 6.89 13.53 -9.70
CA GLY A 87 7.77 14.69 -9.72
C GLY A 87 7.03 16.01 -9.87
N ILE A 88 6.02 16.06 -10.76
CA ILE A 88 5.17 17.24 -10.98
C ILE A 88 4.38 17.58 -9.71
N VAL A 89 3.71 16.58 -9.11
CA VAL A 89 2.90 16.81 -7.90
C VAL A 89 3.77 17.30 -6.75
N VAL A 90 4.95 16.69 -6.53
CA VAL A 90 5.90 17.16 -5.50
C VAL A 90 6.30 18.61 -5.76
N LEU A 91 6.66 18.96 -7.01
CA LEU A 91 7.06 20.33 -7.36
C LEU A 91 5.93 21.34 -7.17
N GLN A 92 4.71 21.01 -7.58
CA GLN A 92 3.57 21.95 -7.55
C GLN A 92 3.02 22.16 -6.14
N THR A 93 3.02 21.12 -5.32
CA THR A 93 2.48 21.18 -3.96
C THR A 93 3.51 21.64 -2.94
N SER A 94 4.80 21.53 -3.27
CA SER A 94 5.91 21.71 -2.32
C SER A 94 5.69 20.98 -1.00
N SER A 95 5.05 19.80 -1.04
CA SER A 95 4.62 19.08 0.17
C SER A 95 5.64 18.03 0.60
N PRO A 96 6.22 18.13 1.81
CA PRO A 96 7.10 17.11 2.35
C PRO A 96 6.41 15.75 2.54
N SER A 97 5.11 15.76 2.87
CA SER A 97 4.31 14.53 3.05
C SER A 97 4.20 13.75 1.74
N ILE A 98 3.90 14.45 0.64
CA ILE A 98 3.81 13.82 -0.68
C ILE A 98 5.19 13.27 -1.11
N LEU A 99 6.27 14.00 -0.83
CA LEU A 99 7.62 13.51 -1.11
C LEU A 99 7.95 12.23 -0.31
N LEU A 100 7.58 12.19 0.98
CA LEU A 100 7.78 11.03 1.81
C LEU A 100 7.00 9.81 1.30
N GLU A 101 5.77 9.98 0.81
CA GLU A 101 5.01 8.90 0.16
C GLU A 101 5.71 8.33 -1.08
N VAL A 102 6.32 9.19 -1.91
CA VAL A 102 7.12 8.77 -3.07
C VAL A 102 8.33 7.96 -2.62
N PHE A 103 8.99 8.41 -1.56
CA PHE A 103 10.15 7.72 -1.02
C PHE A 103 9.81 6.39 -0.38
N GLU A 104 8.71 6.28 0.35
CA GLU A 104 8.31 5.01 0.95
C GLU A 104 8.01 3.92 -0.07
N LYS A 105 7.53 4.30 -1.26
CA LYS A 105 7.34 3.35 -2.37
C LYS A 105 8.67 2.90 -2.97
N SER A 106 9.71 3.74 -2.86
CA SER A 106 10.97 3.58 -3.57
C SER A 106 12.12 3.08 -2.69
N PHE A 107 12.08 3.37 -1.40
CA PHE A 107 13.16 3.17 -0.44
C PHE A 107 12.62 2.51 0.82
N ALA A 108 13.33 1.47 1.25
CA ALA A 108 12.93 0.71 2.42
C ALA A 108 13.17 1.51 3.70
N GLY A 109 12.11 1.61 4.52
CA GLY A 109 12.18 1.97 5.93
C GLY A 109 12.46 3.44 6.22
N VAL A 110 12.08 4.39 5.35
CA VAL A 110 12.25 5.81 5.65
C VAL A 110 11.28 6.21 6.77
N ALA A 111 9.99 5.95 6.61
CA ALA A 111 8.95 6.21 7.60
C ALA A 111 9.02 5.27 8.81
N GLY A 112 9.80 4.19 8.74
CA GLY A 112 10.07 3.32 9.88
C GLY A 112 10.71 4.05 11.07
N LEU A 113 11.47 5.13 10.82
CA LEU A 113 12.00 5.98 11.90
C LEU A 113 10.89 6.78 12.59
N LEU A 114 9.89 7.24 11.84
CA LEU A 114 8.76 7.97 12.39
C LEU A 114 7.89 7.06 13.27
N GLU A 115 7.71 5.80 12.88
CA GLU A 115 7.08 4.77 13.71
C GLU A 115 7.80 4.60 15.05
N VAL A 116 9.13 4.47 15.04
CA VAL A 116 9.90 4.33 16.29
C VAL A 116 9.73 5.56 17.18
N LEU A 117 9.81 6.76 16.60
CA LEU A 117 9.69 8.02 17.34
C LEU A 117 8.28 8.31 17.86
N ARG A 118 7.24 7.77 17.21
CA ARG A 118 5.86 7.85 17.70
C ARG A 118 5.71 7.19 19.08
N SER A 119 6.43 6.10 19.31
CA SER A 119 6.38 5.35 20.57
C SER A 119 7.51 5.73 21.56
N ASN A 120 8.53 6.45 21.09
CA ASN A 120 9.74 6.77 21.87
C ASN A 120 10.19 8.22 21.62
N ALA A 121 9.57 9.16 22.32
CA ALA A 121 9.98 10.56 22.25
C ALA A 121 11.31 10.80 22.99
N ASN A 122 12.10 11.76 22.52
CA ASN A 122 13.35 12.21 23.13
C ASN A 122 14.39 11.09 23.29
N ILE A 123 14.55 10.28 22.24
CA ILE A 123 15.43 9.11 22.22
C ILE A 123 16.83 9.46 21.67
N LYS A 124 17.89 8.83 22.19
CA LYS A 124 19.26 9.03 21.70
C LYS A 124 19.46 8.36 20.33
N SER A 125 20.33 8.94 19.49
CA SER A 125 20.63 8.43 18.14
C SER A 125 20.92 6.93 18.07
N ASN A 126 21.78 6.42 18.96
CA ASN A 126 22.18 5.00 18.93
C ASN A 126 21.00 4.07 19.23
N GLU A 127 20.13 4.46 20.14
CA GLU A 127 18.96 3.67 20.55
C GLU A 127 17.90 3.69 19.44
N LEU A 128 17.61 4.87 18.88
CA LEU A 128 16.74 5.03 17.70
C LEU A 128 17.19 4.14 16.54
N ILE A 129 18.49 4.16 16.21
CA ILE A 129 19.07 3.37 15.11
C ILE A 129 18.92 1.87 15.40
N ASN A 130 19.14 1.43 16.64
CA ASN A 130 19.01 0.02 17.00
C ASN A 130 17.56 -0.46 16.87
N ILE A 131 16.58 0.25 17.44
CA ILE A 131 15.16 -0.11 17.35
C ILE A 131 14.71 -0.10 15.88
N TRP A 132 15.09 0.94 15.13
CA TRP A 132 14.79 1.01 13.70
C TRP A 132 15.41 -0.16 12.92
N PHE A 133 16.63 -0.57 13.24
CA PHE A 133 17.29 -1.68 12.56
C PHE A 133 16.57 -3.01 12.79
N GLU A 134 16.15 -3.29 14.02
CA GLU A 134 15.34 -4.45 14.36
C GLU A 134 14.03 -4.49 13.57
N LEU A 135 13.38 -3.33 13.41
CA LEU A 135 12.17 -3.18 12.62
C LEU A 135 12.43 -3.44 11.12
N VAL A 136 13.44 -2.80 10.52
CA VAL A 136 13.67 -2.91 9.07
C VAL A 136 14.27 -4.24 8.65
N LYS A 137 15.07 -4.92 9.50
CA LYS A 137 15.63 -6.23 9.15
C LYS A 137 14.57 -7.33 9.08
N HIS A 138 13.48 -7.19 9.84
CA HIS A 138 12.32 -8.07 9.75
C HIS A 138 11.50 -7.77 8.49
N ARG A 139 11.21 -6.49 8.22
CA ARG A 139 10.41 -6.07 7.06
C ARG A 139 11.15 -6.18 5.72
N PHE A 140 12.47 -6.05 5.73
CA PHE A 140 13.31 -6.05 4.53
C PHE A 140 14.47 -7.02 4.75
N PRO A 141 14.28 -8.34 4.50
CA PRO A 141 15.31 -9.35 4.76
C PRO A 141 16.67 -9.08 4.11
N LYS A 142 16.69 -8.33 3.00
CA LYS A 142 17.92 -7.87 2.32
C LYS A 142 18.81 -6.95 3.19
N MET A 143 18.28 -6.39 4.28
CA MET A 143 19.03 -5.56 5.22
C MET A 143 19.67 -6.35 6.37
N GLN A 144 19.33 -7.63 6.55
CA GLN A 144 19.85 -8.44 7.66
C GLN A 144 21.38 -8.55 7.65
N GLY A 145 22.00 -8.56 6.46
CA GLY A 145 23.46 -8.63 6.30
C GLY A 145 24.19 -7.28 6.32
N TRP A 146 23.54 -6.19 6.73
CA TRP A 146 24.18 -4.87 6.74
C TRP A 146 25.28 -4.77 7.80
N SER A 147 26.45 -4.28 7.38
CA SER A 147 27.53 -3.94 8.31
C SER A 147 27.15 -2.72 9.17
N ARG A 148 27.76 -2.59 10.35
CA ARG A 148 27.57 -1.42 11.25
C ARG A 148 27.81 -0.08 10.54
N LYS A 149 28.81 -0.04 9.64
CA LYS A 149 29.12 1.13 8.81
C LYS A 149 27.97 1.46 7.85
N THR A 150 27.44 0.45 7.16
CA THR A 150 26.31 0.62 6.24
C THR A 150 25.09 1.11 7.01
N LEU A 151 24.76 0.45 8.12
CA LEU A 151 23.64 0.82 8.97
C LEU A 151 23.76 2.27 9.46
N GLY A 152 24.92 2.66 9.99
CA GLY A 152 25.16 4.02 10.47
C GLY A 152 24.98 5.07 9.38
N ASN A 153 25.51 4.85 8.18
CA ASN A 153 25.34 5.77 7.06
C ASN A 153 23.88 5.84 6.61
N GLN A 154 23.23 4.69 6.44
CA GLN A 154 21.87 4.59 5.94
C GLN A 154 20.82 5.16 6.89
N SER A 155 21.03 5.03 8.19
CA SER A 155 20.17 5.62 9.21
C SER A 155 20.35 7.14 9.25
N ARG A 156 21.61 7.62 9.20
CA ARG A 156 21.92 9.05 9.19
C ARG A 156 21.24 9.76 8.02
N HIS A 157 21.36 9.22 6.81
CA HIS A 157 20.72 9.83 5.63
C HIS A 157 19.20 9.90 5.79
N ARG A 158 18.54 8.84 6.26
CA ARG A 158 17.08 8.86 6.47
C ARG A 158 16.66 9.87 7.54
N ILE A 159 17.41 9.96 8.64
CA ILE A 159 17.17 10.96 9.69
C ILE A 159 17.31 12.37 9.13
N ASP A 160 18.40 12.67 8.41
CA ASP A 160 18.63 14.00 7.83
C ASP A 160 17.50 14.41 6.87
N TRP A 161 16.99 13.46 6.09
CA TRP A 161 15.85 13.69 5.22
C TRP A 161 14.55 13.97 5.96
N LEU A 162 14.23 13.19 6.98
CA LEU A 162 13.04 13.41 7.79
C LEU A 162 13.12 14.73 8.56
N ARG A 163 14.33 15.15 8.97
CA ARG A 163 14.57 16.48 9.55
C ARG A 163 14.37 17.60 8.53
N THR A 164 14.91 17.41 7.32
CA THR A 164 14.77 18.36 6.21
C THR A 164 13.30 18.58 5.84
N MET A 165 12.52 17.49 5.80
CA MET A 165 11.08 17.51 5.55
C MET A 165 10.27 18.00 6.76
N GLY A 166 10.94 18.34 7.86
CA GLY A 166 10.33 18.91 9.05
C GLY A 166 9.62 17.91 9.94
N PHE A 167 9.73 16.59 9.74
CA PHE A 167 9.03 15.57 10.53
C PHE A 167 9.73 15.20 11.84
N ILE A 168 11.06 15.35 11.89
CA ILE A 168 11.88 15.04 13.06
C ILE A 168 12.65 16.28 13.49
N LYS A 169 12.75 16.49 14.80
CA LYS A 169 13.69 17.45 15.39
C LYS A 169 14.73 16.73 16.25
N VAL A 170 15.87 17.41 16.42
CA VAL A 170 16.97 16.94 17.26
C VAL A 170 17.37 18.06 18.20
N GLU A 171 17.17 17.85 19.50
CA GLU A 171 17.48 18.82 20.56
C GLU A 171 18.39 18.11 21.58
N ASN A 172 19.55 18.69 21.87
CA ASN A 172 20.54 18.11 22.80
C ASN A 172 20.91 16.64 22.49
N GLY A 173 20.92 16.26 21.21
CA GLY A 173 21.22 14.89 20.76
C GLY A 173 20.06 13.90 20.92
N LEU A 174 18.87 14.37 21.32
CA LEU A 174 17.65 13.59 21.46
C LEU A 174 16.73 13.85 20.27
N HIS A 175 16.17 12.78 19.70
CA HIS A 175 15.29 12.81 18.54
C HIS A 175 13.84 12.73 18.98
N SER A 176 12.97 13.52 18.36
CA SER A 176 11.53 13.49 18.57
C SER A 176 10.78 13.91 17.30
N LEU A 177 9.50 13.54 17.22
CA LEU A 177 8.61 14.05 16.18
C LEU A 177 8.34 15.54 16.41
N THR A 178 8.27 16.29 15.32
CA THR A 178 7.69 17.63 15.29
C THR A 178 6.16 17.54 15.25
N GLU A 179 5.47 18.68 15.31
CA GLU A 179 4.01 18.74 15.10
C GLU A 179 3.61 18.12 13.74
N SER A 180 4.29 18.50 12.66
CA SER A 180 4.03 17.92 11.33
C SER A 180 4.37 16.42 11.28
N GLY A 181 5.39 15.97 12.02
CA GLY A 181 5.69 14.56 12.22
C GLY A 181 4.54 13.80 12.88
N TRP A 182 3.97 14.35 13.96
CA TRP A 182 2.80 13.78 14.64
C TRP A 182 1.57 13.72 13.75
N ILE A 183 1.25 14.82 13.05
CA ILE A 183 0.13 14.86 12.10
C ILE A 183 0.31 13.77 11.03
N PHE A 184 1.51 13.65 10.47
CA PHE A 184 1.79 12.65 9.44
C PHE A 184 1.58 11.22 9.96
N VAL A 185 2.16 10.83 11.10
CA VAL A 185 2.05 9.44 11.59
C VAL A 185 0.66 9.05 12.08
N LEU A 186 -0.18 10.03 12.42
CA LEU A 186 -1.58 9.80 12.79
C LEU A 186 -2.47 9.64 11.55
N GLN A 187 -2.27 10.47 10.52
CA GLN A 187 -3.04 10.40 9.27
C GLN A 187 -2.57 9.28 8.34
N HIS A 188 -1.28 8.98 8.34
CA HIS A 188 -0.61 8.00 7.48
C HIS A 188 0.28 7.08 8.34
N PRO A 189 -0.31 6.13 9.10
CA PRO A 189 0.44 5.25 9.98
C PRO A 189 1.58 4.53 9.22
N PRO A 190 2.87 4.79 9.54
CA PRO A 190 3.99 4.22 8.79
C PRO A 190 4.00 2.68 8.78
N GLU A 191 3.38 2.06 9.79
CA GLU A 191 3.24 0.61 9.92
C GLU A 191 2.42 0.01 8.77
N LEU A 192 1.50 0.79 8.19
CA LEU A 192 0.64 0.41 7.08
C LEU A 192 1.30 0.59 5.72
N ILE A 193 2.38 1.36 5.67
CA ILE A 193 3.09 1.66 4.43
C ILE A 193 4.02 0.48 4.09
N ALA A 194 4.15 0.22 2.79
CA ALA A 194 5.06 -0.77 2.24
C ALA A 194 4.93 -2.17 2.88
N ILE A 195 3.70 -2.66 3.11
CA ILE A 195 3.48 -4.09 3.43
C ILE A 195 4.04 -4.94 2.29
N GLN A 196 4.99 -5.81 2.62
CA GLN A 196 5.75 -6.57 1.64
C GLN A 196 5.02 -7.84 1.21
N LYS A 197 5.27 -8.29 -0.02
CA LYS A 197 4.67 -9.53 -0.57
C LYS A 197 4.90 -10.75 0.33
N HIS A 198 6.08 -10.90 0.93
CA HIS A 198 6.35 -12.04 1.82
C HIS A 198 5.53 -12.01 3.12
N GLU A 199 5.12 -10.83 3.59
CA GLU A 199 4.23 -10.69 4.76
C GLU A 199 2.81 -11.13 4.40
N ILE A 200 2.33 -10.75 3.21
CA ILE A 200 1.05 -11.21 2.65
C ILE A 200 1.10 -12.73 2.46
N ASN A 201 2.11 -13.27 1.79
CA ASN A 201 2.28 -14.71 1.58
C ASN A 201 2.34 -15.49 2.91
N LYS A 202 2.92 -14.91 3.98
CA LYS A 202 2.92 -15.51 5.32
C LYS A 202 1.50 -15.62 5.85
N GLN A 203 0.69 -14.57 5.70
CA GLN A 203 -0.72 -14.59 6.09
C GLN A 203 -1.56 -15.52 5.21
N GLU A 204 -1.30 -15.60 3.90
CA GLU A 204 -1.97 -16.56 3.02
C GLU A 204 -1.78 -17.99 3.52
N LYS A 205 -0.54 -18.37 3.85
CA LYS A 205 -0.25 -19.70 4.43
C LYS A 205 -0.98 -19.95 5.75
N ILE A 206 -1.13 -18.92 6.59
CA ILE A 206 -1.86 -19.03 7.85
C ILE A 206 -3.35 -19.24 7.57
N ILE A 207 -3.94 -18.43 6.70
CA ILE A 207 -5.35 -18.50 6.33
C ILE A 207 -5.68 -19.85 5.68
N THR A 208 -4.87 -20.30 4.70
CA THR A 208 -5.11 -21.58 4.01
C THR A 208 -5.03 -22.79 4.94
N LYS A 209 -4.21 -22.75 6.02
CA LYS A 209 -4.19 -23.82 7.01
C LYS A 209 -5.49 -23.91 7.80
N VAL A 210 -6.10 -22.78 8.15
CA VAL A 210 -7.36 -22.72 8.91
C VAL A 210 -8.54 -23.31 8.14
N ILE A 211 -8.47 -23.37 6.80
CA ILE A 211 -9.52 -23.99 5.98
C ILE A 211 -9.68 -25.48 6.28
N GLN A 212 -8.63 -26.15 6.77
CA GLN A 212 -8.68 -27.55 7.20
C GLN A 212 -9.51 -27.76 8.47
N ASP A 213 -9.76 -26.68 9.22
CA ASP A 213 -10.55 -26.70 10.44
C ASP A 213 -12.03 -26.37 10.15
N SER A 214 -12.88 -26.59 11.17
CA SER A 214 -14.29 -26.17 11.13
C SER A 214 -14.41 -24.67 10.89
N PHE A 215 -15.42 -24.26 10.10
CA PHE A 215 -15.66 -22.86 9.79
C PHE A 215 -15.94 -22.04 11.05
N GLN A 216 -15.13 -20.99 11.26
CA GLN A 216 -15.30 -20.02 12.32
C GLN A 216 -15.80 -18.70 11.71
N PRO A 217 -17.10 -18.34 11.86
CA PRO A 217 -17.69 -17.17 11.20
C PRO A 217 -17.15 -15.83 11.70
N PHE A 218 -16.70 -15.78 12.96
CA PHE A 218 -16.25 -14.55 13.61
C PHE A 218 -14.79 -14.71 14.05
N ASP A 219 -14.01 -13.63 13.96
CA ASP A 219 -12.68 -13.59 14.53
C ASP A 219 -12.80 -13.61 16.08
N SER A 220 -12.01 -14.46 16.75
CA SER A 220 -11.98 -14.46 18.21
C SER A 220 -11.25 -13.22 18.74
N SER A 221 -11.82 -12.56 19.75
CA SER A 221 -11.28 -11.36 20.39
C SER A 221 -9.93 -11.58 21.10
N GLU A 222 -9.45 -12.82 21.19
CA GLU A 222 -8.23 -13.19 21.91
C GLU A 222 -6.93 -12.89 21.14
N LYS A 223 -6.98 -12.71 19.81
CA LYS A 223 -5.77 -12.44 19.02
C LYS A 223 -5.57 -10.94 18.82
N ILE A 224 -4.75 -10.33 19.68
CA ILE A 224 -4.24 -8.96 19.47
C ILE A 224 -3.27 -8.97 18.28
N LEU A 225 -3.77 -8.65 17.09
CA LEU A 225 -2.95 -8.41 15.91
C LEU A 225 -2.43 -6.97 15.90
N THR A 226 -1.20 -6.77 15.46
CA THR A 226 -0.73 -5.42 15.13
C THR A 226 -1.49 -4.88 13.91
N LEU A 227 -1.63 -3.56 13.80
CA LEU A 227 -2.27 -2.90 12.65
C LEU A 227 -1.68 -3.36 11.30
N ARG A 228 -0.34 -3.54 11.23
CA ARG A 228 0.35 -4.07 10.05
C ARG A 228 -0.04 -5.51 9.72
N GLN A 229 -0.12 -6.38 10.74
CA GLN A 229 -0.54 -7.77 10.55
C GLN A 229 -1.99 -7.86 10.10
N SER A 230 -2.87 -7.03 10.66
CA SER A 230 -4.28 -6.94 10.24
C SER A 230 -4.39 -6.59 8.75
N VAL A 231 -3.69 -5.56 8.28
CA VAL A 231 -3.74 -5.19 6.85
C VAL A 231 -3.05 -6.22 5.94
N ALA A 232 -1.96 -6.85 6.39
CA ALA A 232 -1.35 -7.94 5.63
C ALA A 232 -2.29 -9.14 5.51
N ARG A 233 -3.07 -9.44 6.57
CA ARG A 233 -4.07 -10.51 6.60
C ARG A 233 -5.26 -10.20 5.71
N ASP A 234 -5.76 -8.97 5.73
CA ASP A 234 -6.83 -8.51 4.83
C ASP A 234 -6.42 -8.64 3.35
N ARG A 235 -5.22 -8.21 2.98
CA ARG A 235 -4.68 -8.39 1.62
C ARG A 235 -4.54 -9.86 1.22
N ALA A 236 -4.14 -10.72 2.17
CA ALA A 236 -4.04 -12.16 1.94
C ALA A 236 -5.41 -12.79 1.72
N PHE A 237 -6.41 -12.47 2.56
CA PHE A 237 -7.80 -12.88 2.37
C PHE A 237 -8.30 -12.49 0.98
N ARG A 238 -8.13 -11.21 0.60
CA ARG A 238 -8.54 -10.74 -0.72
C ARG A 238 -7.88 -11.52 -1.85
N THR A 239 -6.56 -11.73 -1.77
CA THR A 239 -5.79 -12.45 -2.79
C THR A 239 -6.29 -13.87 -2.96
N ILE A 240 -6.52 -14.57 -1.84
CA ILE A 240 -7.08 -15.92 -1.85
C ILE A 240 -8.46 -15.93 -2.50
N VAL A 241 -9.40 -15.14 -1.99
CA VAL A 241 -10.81 -15.16 -2.45
C VAL A 241 -10.89 -14.85 -3.94
N VAL A 242 -10.31 -13.76 -4.44
CA VAL A 242 -10.46 -13.41 -5.88
C VAL A 242 -9.80 -14.44 -6.81
N SER A 243 -8.71 -15.07 -6.37
CA SER A 243 -8.03 -16.12 -7.16
C SER A 243 -8.89 -17.37 -7.33
N GLN A 244 -9.75 -17.69 -6.35
CA GLN A 244 -10.66 -18.83 -6.42
C GLN A 244 -11.76 -18.68 -7.46
N TYR A 245 -11.98 -17.48 -8.00
CA TYR A 245 -12.98 -17.22 -9.04
C TYR A 245 -12.34 -16.80 -10.35
N ASP A 246 -11.03 -17.01 -10.53
CA ASP A 246 -10.25 -16.51 -11.66
C ASP A 246 -10.46 -15.01 -11.95
N TYR A 247 -10.69 -14.22 -10.88
CA TYR A 247 -11.00 -12.79 -10.95
C TYR A 247 -12.30 -12.45 -11.71
N PHE A 248 -13.23 -13.41 -11.86
CA PHE A 248 -14.59 -13.15 -12.33
C PHE A 248 -15.50 -12.81 -11.15
N CYS A 249 -16.40 -11.84 -11.34
CA CYS A 249 -17.49 -11.61 -10.41
C CYS A 249 -18.40 -12.84 -10.33
N ALA A 250 -18.67 -13.33 -9.12
CA ALA A 250 -19.49 -14.51 -8.88
C ALA A 250 -20.96 -14.32 -9.29
N VAL A 251 -21.45 -13.07 -9.32
CA VAL A 251 -22.84 -12.74 -9.66
C VAL A 251 -23.03 -12.46 -11.15
N CYS A 252 -22.22 -11.56 -11.73
CA CYS A 252 -22.43 -11.09 -13.11
C CYS A 252 -21.44 -11.66 -14.12
N ASN A 253 -20.47 -12.48 -13.67
CA ASN A 253 -19.42 -13.09 -14.50
C ASN A 253 -18.56 -12.08 -15.28
N LEU A 254 -18.49 -10.82 -14.82
CA LEU A 254 -17.61 -9.80 -15.38
C LEU A 254 -16.17 -10.01 -14.88
N LYS A 255 -15.22 -10.02 -15.81
CA LYS A 255 -13.78 -9.93 -15.53
C LYS A 255 -13.20 -8.80 -16.34
N LEU A 256 -12.56 -7.86 -15.67
CA LEU A 256 -11.91 -6.72 -16.27
C LEU A 256 -10.57 -6.49 -15.57
N SER A 257 -9.51 -6.30 -16.35
CA SER A 257 -8.19 -5.92 -15.87
C SER A 257 -7.69 -4.67 -16.57
N ASN A 258 -6.81 -3.92 -15.90
CA ASN A 258 -6.05 -2.85 -16.54
C ASN A 258 -4.68 -3.34 -17.01
N THR A 259 -3.97 -2.52 -17.78
CA THR A 259 -2.61 -2.80 -18.28
C THR A 259 -1.56 -2.94 -17.17
N SER A 260 -1.87 -2.47 -15.96
CA SER A 260 -1.03 -2.57 -14.76
C SER A 260 -1.26 -3.86 -13.97
N GLY A 261 -2.13 -4.76 -14.45
CA GLY A 261 -2.42 -6.05 -13.81
C GLY A 261 -3.39 -6.01 -12.63
N SER A 262 -4.09 -4.89 -12.41
CA SER A 262 -5.17 -4.79 -11.42
C SER A 262 -6.49 -5.26 -12.02
N TYR A 263 -7.35 -5.87 -11.21
CA TYR A 263 -8.67 -6.37 -11.61
C TYR A 263 -9.81 -5.56 -10.97
N LEU A 264 -10.96 -5.52 -11.66
CA LEU A 264 -12.20 -4.97 -11.10
C LEU A 264 -12.76 -5.80 -9.93
N ALA A 265 -12.37 -7.07 -9.86
CA ALA A 265 -12.79 -7.99 -8.82
C ALA A 265 -12.29 -7.58 -7.42
N GLU A 266 -13.18 -7.71 -6.45
CA GLU A 266 -12.97 -7.48 -5.02
C GLU A 266 -13.40 -8.74 -4.25
N ALA A 267 -12.82 -8.94 -3.08
CA ALA A 267 -13.31 -9.95 -2.14
C ALA A 267 -14.27 -9.24 -1.19
N ALA A 268 -15.56 -9.57 -1.31
CA ALA A 268 -16.57 -9.13 -0.37
C ALA A 268 -16.61 -10.10 0.80
N HIS A 269 -16.59 -9.58 2.03
CA HIS A 269 -16.90 -10.39 3.21
C HIS A 269 -18.40 -10.65 3.25
N ILE A 270 -18.79 -11.91 3.50
CA ILE A 270 -20.19 -12.30 3.64
C ILE A 270 -20.74 -11.82 4.98
N ILE A 271 -19.99 -12.06 6.05
CA ILE A 271 -20.18 -11.41 7.35
C ILE A 271 -19.20 -10.24 7.39
N PRO A 272 -19.65 -8.98 7.41
CA PRO A 272 -18.78 -7.82 7.37
C PRO A 272 -17.81 -7.73 8.57
N LYS A 273 -16.66 -7.07 8.36
CA LYS A 273 -15.70 -6.78 9.43
C LYS A 273 -16.28 -5.94 10.58
N SER A 274 -17.24 -5.05 10.29
CA SER A 274 -17.99 -4.30 11.32
C SER A 274 -18.73 -5.20 12.31
N ASN A 275 -19.03 -6.43 11.90
CA ASN A 275 -19.70 -7.46 12.68
C ASN A 275 -18.74 -8.58 13.10
N GLN A 276 -17.43 -8.28 13.15
CA GLN A 276 -16.37 -9.22 13.55
C GLN A 276 -16.21 -10.44 12.62
N GLY A 277 -16.64 -10.33 11.35
CA GLY A 277 -16.50 -11.42 10.39
C GLY A 277 -15.05 -11.87 10.19
N SER A 278 -14.84 -13.19 10.14
CA SER A 278 -13.49 -13.75 10.02
C SER A 278 -12.87 -13.53 8.64
N ASP A 279 -11.54 -13.57 8.57
CA ASP A 279 -10.78 -13.66 7.30
C ASP A 279 -10.65 -15.09 6.78
N ASP A 280 -11.58 -15.98 7.15
CA ASP A 280 -11.71 -17.29 6.54
C ASP A 280 -12.23 -17.10 5.10
N PRO A 281 -11.61 -17.66 4.04
CA PRO A 281 -12.07 -17.49 2.67
C PRO A 281 -13.49 -17.99 2.42
N ARG A 282 -14.00 -18.90 3.26
CA ARG A 282 -15.41 -19.33 3.24
C ARG A 282 -16.37 -18.21 3.69
N ASN A 283 -15.86 -17.19 4.38
CA ASN A 283 -16.57 -15.93 4.63
C ASN A 283 -16.37 -14.90 3.48
N GLY A 284 -15.89 -15.33 2.31
CA GLY A 284 -15.59 -14.45 1.19
C GLY A 284 -16.29 -14.85 -0.12
N ILE A 285 -16.63 -13.83 -0.92
CA ILE A 285 -17.14 -14.01 -2.29
C ILE A 285 -16.50 -12.99 -3.22
N CYS A 286 -16.09 -13.43 -4.42
CA CYS A 286 -15.48 -12.54 -5.42
C CYS A 286 -16.56 -11.75 -6.17
N LEU A 287 -16.61 -10.43 -6.04
CA LEU A 287 -17.60 -9.56 -6.67
C LEU A 287 -16.94 -8.39 -7.41
N CYS A 288 -17.57 -7.90 -8.48
CA CYS A 288 -17.19 -6.58 -9.03
C CYS A 288 -17.73 -5.47 -8.14
N ARG A 289 -17.15 -4.27 -8.19
CA ARG A 289 -17.55 -3.10 -7.36
C ARG A 289 -19.07 -2.87 -7.25
N ASN A 290 -19.80 -2.99 -8.36
CA ASN A 290 -21.26 -2.79 -8.38
C ASN A 290 -21.99 -3.91 -7.63
N CYS A 291 -21.62 -5.17 -7.85
CA CYS A 291 -22.22 -6.30 -7.14
C CYS A 291 -21.79 -6.33 -5.67
N HIS A 292 -20.57 -5.90 -5.36
CA HIS A 292 -20.06 -5.78 -4.00
C HIS A 292 -20.90 -4.78 -3.19
N TRP A 293 -21.03 -3.55 -3.69
CA TRP A 293 -21.90 -2.55 -3.07
C TRP A 293 -23.34 -3.05 -2.91
N ALA A 294 -23.92 -3.66 -3.95
CA ALA A 294 -25.28 -4.19 -3.87
C ALA A 294 -25.41 -5.33 -2.84
N PHE A 295 -24.35 -6.11 -2.61
CA PHE A 295 -24.34 -7.18 -1.63
C PHE A 295 -24.25 -6.61 -0.21
N ASP A 296 -23.30 -5.71 0.04
CA ASP A 296 -23.11 -5.05 1.34
C ASP A 296 -24.34 -4.25 1.80
N GLU A 297 -25.05 -3.62 0.86
CA GLU A 297 -26.30 -2.88 1.13
C GLU A 297 -27.54 -3.79 1.18
N GLY A 298 -27.37 -5.12 1.10
CA GLY A 298 -28.48 -6.08 1.18
C GLY A 298 -29.43 -6.07 -0.02
N ILE A 299 -29.06 -5.42 -1.12
CA ILE A 299 -29.86 -5.37 -2.36
C ILE A 299 -29.83 -6.72 -3.07
N ILE A 300 -28.68 -7.41 -3.02
CA ILE A 300 -28.53 -8.80 -3.46
C ILE A 300 -28.00 -9.65 -2.32
N SER A 301 -28.32 -10.94 -2.34
CA SER A 301 -27.72 -11.95 -1.45
C SER A 301 -27.61 -13.28 -2.17
N VAL A 302 -27.17 -14.34 -1.47
CA VAL A 302 -27.07 -15.70 -2.00
C VAL A 302 -27.75 -16.66 -1.03
N LYS A 303 -28.66 -17.49 -1.55
CA LYS A 303 -29.30 -18.56 -0.79
C LYS A 303 -28.27 -19.63 -0.42
N SER A 304 -28.15 -19.95 0.88
CA SER A 304 -27.08 -20.79 1.43
C SER A 304 -26.97 -22.16 0.74
N GLU A 305 -28.06 -22.91 0.67
CA GLU A 305 -28.06 -24.28 0.15
C GLU A 305 -27.85 -24.35 -1.38
N SER A 306 -28.66 -23.58 -2.12
CA SER A 306 -28.75 -23.70 -3.59
C SER A 306 -27.74 -22.85 -4.34
N ARG A 307 -27.07 -21.91 -3.65
CA ARG A 307 -26.16 -20.90 -4.21
C ARG A 307 -26.82 -20.03 -5.28
N THR A 308 -28.13 -19.84 -5.17
CA THR A 308 -28.89 -18.98 -6.07
C THR A 308 -28.90 -17.55 -5.56
N ILE A 309 -28.83 -16.60 -6.49
CA ILE A 309 -28.82 -15.17 -6.21
C ILE A 309 -30.21 -14.74 -5.79
N LEU A 310 -30.30 -14.01 -4.68
CA LEU A 310 -31.50 -13.37 -4.17
C LEU A 310 -31.42 -11.88 -4.47
N THR A 311 -32.55 -11.26 -4.80
CA THR A 311 -32.63 -9.82 -5.01
C THR A 311 -33.75 -9.23 -4.16
N ALA A 312 -33.50 -8.08 -3.53
CA ALA A 312 -34.46 -7.42 -2.65
C ALA A 312 -35.82 -7.21 -3.36
N SER A 313 -36.89 -7.51 -2.64
CA SER A 313 -38.24 -7.60 -3.22
C SER A 313 -38.74 -6.28 -3.82
N TYR A 314 -38.30 -5.15 -3.27
CA TYR A 314 -38.67 -3.81 -3.74
C TYR A 314 -38.20 -3.53 -5.18
N LEU A 315 -37.13 -4.20 -5.64
CA LEU A 315 -36.62 -4.03 -7.01
C LEU A 315 -37.64 -4.48 -8.07
N LYS A 316 -38.55 -5.41 -7.74
CA LYS A 316 -39.61 -5.84 -8.67
C LYS A 316 -40.62 -4.74 -8.96
N LYS A 317 -40.75 -3.75 -8.07
CA LYS A 317 -41.69 -2.64 -8.16
C LYS A 317 -41.04 -1.34 -8.67
N ALA A 318 -39.72 -1.33 -8.84
CA ALA A 318 -38.97 -0.13 -9.15
C ALA A 318 -39.01 0.19 -10.66
N GLU A 319 -38.95 1.48 -11.00
CA GLU A 319 -39.03 1.93 -12.39
C GLU A 319 -37.85 1.42 -13.23
N PRO A 320 -38.07 0.77 -14.39
CA PRO A 320 -37.01 0.13 -15.18
C PRO A 320 -35.87 1.06 -15.64
N ARG A 321 -36.12 2.38 -15.70
CA ARG A 321 -35.12 3.40 -16.06
C ARG A 321 -34.24 3.83 -14.89
N LYS A 322 -34.68 3.59 -13.65
CA LYS A 322 -33.99 3.99 -12.40
C LYS A 322 -33.36 2.81 -11.67
N THR A 323 -33.67 1.58 -12.07
CA THR A 323 -33.14 0.36 -11.46
C THR A 323 -32.20 -0.33 -12.44
N PRO A 324 -31.02 -0.80 -11.99
CA PRO A 324 -30.21 -1.70 -12.79
C PRO A 324 -30.98 -2.99 -13.01
N GLN A 325 -31.75 -3.08 -14.11
CA GLN A 325 -32.56 -4.25 -14.46
C GLN A 325 -31.71 -5.53 -14.54
N SER A 326 -30.39 -5.37 -14.69
CA SER A 326 -29.39 -6.42 -14.55
C SER A 326 -29.52 -7.20 -13.24
N TYR A 327 -29.80 -6.55 -12.10
CA TYR A 327 -29.94 -7.26 -10.81
C TYR A 327 -31.15 -8.18 -10.81
N ILE A 328 -32.31 -7.70 -11.28
CA ILE A 328 -33.52 -8.51 -11.40
C ILE A 328 -33.28 -9.74 -12.28
N LYS A 329 -32.50 -9.59 -13.36
CA LYS A 329 -32.12 -10.70 -14.26
C LYS A 329 -31.18 -11.73 -13.61
N PHE A 330 -30.57 -11.43 -12.47
CA PHE A 330 -29.74 -12.36 -11.73
C PHE A 330 -30.54 -13.20 -10.73
N ASN A 331 -31.71 -12.73 -10.28
CA ASN A 331 -32.52 -13.45 -9.30
C ASN A 331 -32.80 -14.89 -9.73
N GLY A 332 -32.52 -15.85 -8.84
CA GLY A 332 -32.69 -17.29 -9.06
C GLY A 332 -31.58 -17.95 -9.88
N LYS A 333 -30.65 -17.20 -10.50
CA LYS A 333 -29.47 -17.78 -11.14
C LYS A 333 -28.46 -18.22 -10.09
N LYS A 334 -27.67 -19.26 -10.40
CA LYS A 334 -26.57 -19.67 -9.54
C LYS A 334 -25.38 -18.72 -9.67
N ILE A 335 -24.70 -18.47 -8.56
CA ILE A 335 -23.39 -17.80 -8.59
C ILE A 335 -22.35 -18.71 -9.28
N ARG A 336 -21.27 -18.10 -9.78
CA ARG A 336 -20.06 -18.84 -10.16
C ARG A 336 -19.52 -19.58 -8.93
N ASN A 337 -19.08 -20.82 -9.13
CA ASN A 337 -18.41 -21.58 -8.07
C ASN A 337 -16.97 -21.11 -7.89
N ALA A 338 -16.46 -21.25 -6.67
CA ALA A 338 -15.02 -21.26 -6.44
C ALA A 338 -14.39 -22.46 -7.16
N ASN A 339 -13.14 -22.29 -7.61
CA ASN A 339 -12.37 -23.32 -8.30
C ASN A 339 -12.07 -24.51 -7.38
N ASP A 340 -11.79 -24.25 -6.10
CA ASP A 340 -11.73 -25.26 -5.05
C ASP A 340 -12.93 -25.11 -4.11
N SER A 341 -13.69 -26.21 -3.95
CA SER A 341 -14.89 -26.26 -3.11
C SER A 341 -14.62 -25.92 -1.65
N ASN A 342 -13.40 -26.14 -1.13
CA ASN A 342 -13.02 -25.80 0.23
C ASN A 342 -13.03 -24.29 0.51
N PHE A 343 -12.99 -23.47 -0.54
CA PHE A 343 -13.05 -22.01 -0.48
C PHE A 343 -14.44 -21.47 -0.87
N SER A 344 -15.43 -22.34 -1.05
CA SER A 344 -16.79 -21.90 -1.33
C SER A 344 -17.37 -21.14 -0.15
N PRO A 345 -18.27 -20.16 -0.40
CA PRO A 345 -19.00 -19.46 0.64
C PRO A 345 -19.60 -20.43 1.67
N SER A 346 -19.47 -20.17 2.96
CA SER A 346 -20.08 -20.98 4.01
C SER A 346 -21.60 -20.82 4.01
N ASN A 347 -22.34 -21.91 4.26
CA ASN A 347 -23.79 -21.82 4.46
C ASN A 347 -24.12 -20.94 5.66
N ILE A 348 -23.38 -21.10 6.76
CA ILE A 348 -23.52 -20.33 8.01
C ILE A 348 -23.34 -18.83 7.72
N ALA A 349 -22.33 -18.46 6.94
CA ALA A 349 -22.09 -17.06 6.60
C ALA A 349 -23.21 -16.48 5.74
N LEU A 350 -23.65 -17.22 4.71
CA LEU A 350 -24.73 -16.76 3.83
C LEU A 350 -26.07 -16.67 4.55
N GLU A 351 -26.39 -17.61 5.43
CA GLU A 351 -27.57 -17.54 6.31
C GLU A 351 -27.53 -16.29 7.18
N TRP A 352 -26.39 -16.03 7.83
CA TRP A 352 -26.20 -14.79 8.60
C TRP A 352 -26.45 -13.54 7.74
N HIS A 353 -25.89 -13.47 6.53
CA HIS A 353 -26.09 -12.33 5.64
C HIS A 353 -27.57 -12.18 5.22
N ASN A 354 -28.23 -13.29 4.90
CA ASN A 354 -29.66 -13.32 4.57
C ASN A 354 -30.53 -12.82 5.73
N GLU A 355 -30.15 -13.09 6.98
CA GLU A 355 -30.90 -12.67 8.16
C GLU A 355 -30.61 -11.24 8.61
N LYS A 356 -29.36 -10.77 8.45
CA LYS A 356 -28.89 -9.52 9.07
C LYS A 356 -28.72 -8.35 8.12
N ILE A 357 -28.48 -8.62 6.84
CA ILE A 357 -28.13 -7.58 5.85
C ILE A 357 -29.15 -7.53 4.72
N PHE A 358 -29.56 -8.69 4.18
CA PHE A 358 -30.45 -8.76 3.03
C PHE A 358 -31.80 -8.07 3.27
N LEU A 359 -32.24 -7.23 2.33
CA LEU A 359 -33.44 -6.41 2.41
C LEU A 359 -34.69 -7.09 1.82
N GLY A 360 -34.77 -8.42 1.82
CA GLY A 360 -35.76 -9.18 1.04
C GLY A 360 -36.43 -10.33 1.76
#